data_AF-A0A6V7VIA9-F1
#
_entry.id   AF-A0A6V7VIA9-F1
#
_cell.length_a   1.000
_cell.length_b   1.000
_cell.length_c   1.000
_cell.angle_alpha   90.00
_cell.angle_beta   90.00
_cell.angle_gamma   90.00
#
_symmetry.space_group_name_H-M   'P 1'
#
loop_
_entity.id
_entity.type
_entity.pdbx_description
1 polymer ?
#
loop_
_entity_poly.entity_id
_entity_poly.type
_entity_poly.pdbx_seq_one_letter_code
_entity_poly.pdbx_strand_id
1 'polypeptide(L)'
;MCYINVDILKAKSEETAFEKFTKQGCGNCPDNSITCRTCNSKDCNSQQFFKERHFCWISENSTEQCSVSEHKRICYYAVLNDKIVEQGCGNKTWNESNVRAAKCQNEHLCNTKKLLDESLFCLNKGKDELNETKSSVIQCDNECFTRRYMDGKLEQGCGNCTDVDCKSCKINFCNTKEIGVKHCWTNNGSTCSTGYYENCFTERTETNELNKGCGNCTSPTCKTCTGHRCNDGKNFPYYCLNSDGTSLLECSNPECYIDKDLNAGCGTCDGNKINISCVDCSGFKCNSRNKLEENVFCYEREENGKEREGSRPCVEKTCFISGDLLNGN
;
A
#
# COMPACT_ATOMS: atom_id res chain seq x y z
N MET A 1 23.99 35.41 -47.67
CA MET A 1 22.92 34.72 -46.93
C MET A 1 22.36 33.63 -47.83
N CYS A 2 22.35 32.41 -47.33
CA CYS A 2 21.83 31.21 -48.00
C CYS A 2 20.81 30.54 -47.09
N TYR A 3 19.94 29.70 -47.64
CA TYR A 3 18.98 28.93 -46.87
C TYR A 3 18.96 27.45 -47.26
N ILE A 4 18.53 26.62 -46.32
CA ILE A 4 18.09 25.24 -46.54
C ILE A 4 16.71 25.07 -45.90
N ASN A 5 15.75 24.60 -46.68
CA ASN A 5 14.41 24.23 -46.24
C ASN A 5 14.21 22.74 -46.49
N VAL A 6 13.73 22.04 -45.48
CA VAL A 6 13.41 20.61 -45.52
C VAL A 6 11.95 20.46 -45.10
N ASP A 7 11.11 19.96 -46.00
CA ASP A 7 9.68 19.78 -45.71
C ASP A 7 9.45 18.42 -45.07
N ILE A 8 9.66 18.38 -43.74
CA ILE A 8 9.54 17.16 -42.94
C ILE A 8 8.10 16.67 -42.87
N LEU A 9 7.13 17.58 -42.93
CA LEU A 9 5.71 17.25 -42.84
C LEU A 9 5.24 16.41 -44.04
N LYS A 10 5.75 16.69 -45.24
CA LYS A 10 5.44 15.86 -46.43
C LYS A 10 6.17 14.52 -46.45
N ALA A 11 7.36 14.46 -45.87
CA ALA A 11 8.28 13.37 -46.11
C ALA A 11 8.08 12.14 -45.21
N LYS A 12 7.40 12.28 -44.06
CA LYS A 12 7.23 11.24 -43.01
C LYS A 12 8.51 10.69 -42.38
N SER A 13 9.69 10.87 -42.99
CA SER A 13 11.01 10.60 -42.41
C SER A 13 12.01 11.66 -42.83
N GLU A 14 13.02 11.90 -41.98
CA GLU A 14 14.09 12.86 -42.24
C GLU A 14 14.88 12.50 -43.51
N GLU A 15 15.16 11.21 -43.72
CA GLU A 15 15.85 10.69 -44.92
C GLU A 15 15.09 11.02 -46.20
N THR A 16 13.80 10.68 -46.25
CA THR A 16 12.92 11.00 -47.39
C THR A 16 12.84 12.52 -47.61
N ALA A 17 12.88 13.31 -46.54
CA ALA A 17 12.80 14.76 -46.62
C ALA A 17 14.03 15.35 -47.31
N PHE A 18 15.21 14.81 -46.97
CA PHE A 18 16.45 15.22 -47.61
C PHE A 18 16.52 14.83 -49.08
N GLU A 19 16.04 13.65 -49.44
CA GLU A 19 16.10 13.16 -50.83
C GLU A 19 15.13 13.88 -51.76
N LYS A 20 13.89 14.11 -51.31
CA LYS A 20 12.78 14.48 -52.21
C LYS A 20 12.18 15.86 -51.93
N PHE A 21 12.37 16.39 -50.72
CA PHE A 21 11.64 17.56 -50.23
C PHE A 21 12.55 18.65 -49.66
N THR A 22 13.78 18.72 -50.17
CA THR A 22 14.76 19.74 -49.80
C THR A 22 14.86 20.83 -50.86
N LYS A 23 14.86 22.08 -50.41
CA LYS A 23 15.13 23.27 -51.22
C LYS A 23 16.26 24.06 -50.61
N GLN A 24 17.20 24.47 -51.45
CA GLN A 24 18.36 25.26 -51.05
C GLN A 24 18.52 26.43 -52.01
N GLY A 25 19.00 27.57 -51.52
CA GLY A 25 19.22 28.74 -52.36
C GLY A 25 19.85 29.92 -51.64
N CYS A 26 19.98 31.03 -52.35
CA CYS A 26 20.41 32.30 -51.80
C CYS A 26 19.21 33.08 -51.23
N GLY A 27 19.46 33.89 -50.20
CA GLY A 27 18.45 34.74 -49.56
C GLY A 27 17.90 34.17 -48.25
N ASN A 28 16.74 34.70 -47.85
CA ASN A 28 16.02 34.29 -46.64
C ASN A 28 15.23 32.99 -46.88
N CYS A 29 14.80 32.39 -45.77
CA CYS A 29 13.79 31.33 -45.82
C CYS A 29 12.51 31.85 -46.50
N PRO A 30 11.91 31.08 -47.42
CA PRO A 30 10.61 31.44 -48.00
C PRO A 30 9.52 31.59 -46.93
N ASP A 31 8.57 32.49 -47.14
CA ASP A 31 7.41 32.61 -46.26
C ASP A 31 6.65 31.28 -46.17
N ASN A 32 6.20 30.91 -44.97
CA ASN A 32 5.56 29.63 -44.63
C ASN A 32 6.44 28.37 -44.76
N SER A 33 7.76 28.52 -44.93
CA SER A 33 8.66 27.36 -45.00
C SER A 33 9.02 26.81 -43.61
N ILE A 34 8.22 25.85 -43.15
CA ILE A 34 8.55 25.00 -42.00
C ILE A 34 9.05 23.67 -42.58
N THR A 35 10.29 23.21 -42.35
CA THR A 35 11.36 23.68 -41.47
C THR A 35 12.48 24.35 -42.29
N CYS A 36 12.96 25.54 -41.91
CA CYS A 36 13.97 26.26 -42.69
C CYS A 36 15.04 26.94 -41.83
N ARG A 37 16.27 27.01 -42.35
CA ARG A 37 17.42 27.67 -41.72
C ARG A 37 18.17 28.56 -42.69
N THR A 38 18.69 29.67 -42.20
CA THR A 38 19.57 30.58 -42.92
C THR A 38 20.99 30.57 -42.37
N CYS A 39 21.96 30.86 -43.21
CA CYS A 39 23.38 30.97 -42.85
C CYS A 39 24.08 32.02 -43.74
N ASN A 40 25.23 32.53 -43.29
CA ASN A 40 25.90 33.69 -43.92
C ASN A 40 27.32 33.41 -44.42
N SER A 41 27.85 32.20 -44.24
CA SER A 41 29.15 31.79 -44.80
C SER A 41 29.00 31.19 -46.20
N LYS A 42 30.12 31.01 -46.90
CA LYS A 42 30.16 30.34 -48.21
C LYS A 42 29.78 28.87 -48.05
N ASP A 43 28.94 28.35 -48.96
CA ASP A 43 28.52 26.93 -49.04
C ASP A 43 27.95 26.37 -47.72
N CYS A 44 27.27 27.22 -46.95
CA CYS A 44 26.89 26.94 -45.57
C CYS A 44 25.58 26.16 -45.40
N ASN A 45 24.72 26.14 -46.43
CA ASN A 45 23.36 25.60 -46.36
C ASN A 45 23.31 24.08 -46.65
N SER A 46 24.21 23.33 -46.02
CA SER A 46 24.35 21.89 -46.20
C SER A 46 23.35 21.07 -45.38
N GLN A 47 23.24 19.77 -45.67
CA GLN A 47 22.48 18.82 -44.84
C GLN A 47 23.05 18.74 -43.41
N GLN A 48 24.38 18.74 -43.27
CA GLN A 48 25.04 18.74 -41.97
C GLN A 48 24.65 19.98 -41.17
N PHE A 49 24.72 21.15 -41.82
CA PHE A 49 24.27 22.40 -41.20
C PHE A 49 22.85 22.23 -40.68
N PHE A 50 21.89 21.77 -41.50
CA PHE A 50 20.51 21.58 -41.06
C PHE A 50 20.40 20.69 -39.81
N LYS A 51 21.08 19.53 -39.80
CA LYS A 51 21.05 18.53 -38.73
C LYS A 51 21.59 19.02 -37.36
N GLU A 52 22.27 20.17 -37.31
CA GLU A 52 22.68 20.81 -36.05
C GLU A 52 21.51 21.41 -35.25
N ARG A 53 20.32 21.49 -35.86
CA ARG A 53 19.10 21.94 -35.20
C ARG A 53 18.02 20.88 -35.32
N HIS A 54 17.26 20.79 -34.24
CA HIS A 54 16.02 20.05 -34.17
C HIS A 54 14.85 21.04 -34.19
N PHE A 55 13.68 20.61 -34.66
CA PHE A 55 12.54 21.50 -34.79
C PHE A 55 11.40 20.97 -33.93
N CYS A 56 10.86 21.82 -33.07
CA CYS A 56 9.72 21.49 -32.21
C CYS A 56 8.62 22.52 -32.42
N TRP A 57 7.37 22.12 -32.20
CA TRP A 57 6.26 23.06 -32.10
C TRP A 57 6.39 23.91 -30.85
N ILE A 58 6.05 25.19 -30.94
CA ILE A 58 5.80 26.09 -29.79
C ILE A 58 4.33 26.54 -29.74
N SER A 59 3.61 26.42 -30.87
CA SER A 59 2.16 26.52 -30.98
C SER A 59 1.70 25.73 -32.22
N GLU A 60 0.40 25.68 -32.49
CA GLU A 60 -0.16 24.96 -33.65
C GLU A 60 0.44 25.40 -35.01
N ASN A 61 0.87 26.66 -35.13
CA ASN A 61 1.32 27.24 -36.40
C ASN A 61 2.76 27.76 -36.36
N SER A 62 3.49 27.54 -35.26
CA SER A 62 4.85 28.05 -35.12
C SER A 62 5.80 27.01 -34.53
N THR A 63 7.04 27.06 -35.02
CA THR A 63 8.10 26.15 -34.64
C THR A 63 9.30 26.93 -34.16
N GLU A 64 10.13 26.28 -33.35
CA GLU A 64 11.42 26.81 -32.93
C GLU A 64 12.57 25.88 -33.39
N GLN A 65 13.76 26.48 -33.52
CA GLN A 65 14.99 25.78 -33.90
C GLN A 65 15.81 25.44 -32.66
N CYS A 66 15.62 24.23 -32.14
CA CYS A 66 16.31 23.71 -30.97
C CYS A 66 17.77 23.35 -31.28
N SER A 67 18.71 23.86 -30.50
CA SER A 67 20.10 23.39 -30.52
C SER A 67 20.19 21.91 -30.15
N VAL A 68 20.73 21.07 -31.05
CA VAL A 68 20.87 19.62 -30.79
C VAL A 68 21.80 19.34 -29.62
N SER A 69 22.88 20.13 -29.47
CA SER A 69 23.83 19.98 -28.37
C SER A 69 23.22 20.28 -27.01
N GLU A 70 22.25 21.20 -26.94
CA GLU A 70 21.59 21.62 -25.69
C GLU A 70 20.38 20.74 -25.37
N HIS A 71 19.52 20.51 -26.36
CA HIS A 71 18.20 19.88 -26.15
C HIS A 71 18.17 18.40 -26.55
N LYS A 72 19.28 17.84 -27.04
CA LYS A 72 19.43 16.40 -27.35
C LYS A 72 18.32 15.83 -28.25
N ARG A 73 17.81 16.65 -29.18
CA ARG A 73 16.69 16.33 -30.09
C ARG A 73 15.40 15.92 -29.36
N ILE A 74 15.08 16.56 -28.24
CA ILE A 74 13.84 16.33 -27.49
C ILE A 74 12.87 17.47 -27.78
N CYS A 75 11.62 17.12 -28.03
CA CYS A 75 10.48 18.05 -28.00
C CYS A 75 9.51 17.64 -26.90
N TYR A 76 8.78 18.61 -26.33
CA TYR A 76 7.75 18.36 -25.32
C TYR A 76 6.41 19.01 -25.68
N TYR A 77 5.32 18.37 -25.26
CA TYR A 77 3.97 18.90 -25.21
C TYR A 77 3.48 18.75 -23.77
N ALA A 78 3.13 19.84 -23.11
CA ALA A 78 2.71 19.86 -21.72
C ALA A 78 1.34 20.54 -21.55
N VAL A 79 0.53 19.99 -20.64
CA VAL A 79 -0.70 20.59 -20.16
C VAL A 79 -0.54 20.87 -18.67
N LEU A 80 -0.57 22.15 -18.30
CA LEU A 80 -0.44 22.63 -16.93
C LEU A 80 -1.83 22.99 -16.40
N ASN A 81 -2.15 22.50 -15.20
CA ASN A 81 -3.43 22.74 -14.52
C ASN A 81 -4.65 22.47 -15.41
N ASP A 82 -4.54 21.46 -16.28
CA ASP A 82 -5.56 21.01 -17.24
C ASP A 82 -6.06 22.06 -18.25
N LYS A 83 -5.38 23.21 -18.38
CA LYS A 83 -5.85 24.32 -19.22
C LYS A 83 -4.77 24.95 -20.08
N ILE A 84 -3.56 25.10 -19.55
CA ILE A 84 -2.49 25.83 -20.23
C ILE A 84 -1.67 24.83 -21.03
N VAL A 85 -1.60 25.03 -22.34
CA VAL A 85 -0.73 24.25 -23.23
C VAL A 85 0.61 24.95 -23.37
N GLU A 86 1.68 24.19 -23.16
CA GLU A 86 3.05 24.63 -23.42
C GLU A 86 3.77 23.59 -24.28
N GLN A 87 4.52 24.05 -25.28
CA GLN A 87 5.28 23.21 -26.18
C GLN A 87 6.67 23.80 -26.42
N GLY A 88 7.67 22.95 -26.66
CA GLY A 88 8.98 23.43 -27.09
C GLY A 88 10.10 22.40 -27.00
N CYS A 89 11.34 22.90 -26.91
CA CYS A 89 12.56 22.11 -26.88
C CYS A 89 12.91 21.54 -25.49
N GLY A 90 13.48 20.34 -25.48
CA GLY A 90 14.29 19.82 -24.38
C GLY A 90 13.51 19.24 -23.20
N ASN A 91 14.26 18.98 -22.13
CA ASN A 91 13.74 18.44 -20.88
C ASN A 91 13.37 19.58 -19.93
N LYS A 92 12.26 20.25 -20.22
CA LYS A 92 11.70 21.22 -19.28
C LYS A 92 11.22 20.54 -18.00
N THR A 93 11.38 21.26 -16.88
CA THR A 93 10.79 20.95 -15.58
C THR A 93 9.83 22.06 -15.20
N TRP A 94 8.76 21.70 -14.50
CA TRP A 94 7.71 22.63 -14.08
C TRP A 94 7.67 22.71 -12.56
N ASN A 95 7.25 23.87 -12.04
CA ASN A 95 7.06 24.07 -10.60
C ASN A 95 5.63 23.69 -10.16
N GLU A 96 4.70 23.68 -11.11
CA GLU A 96 3.32 23.29 -10.94
C GLU A 96 3.22 21.79 -10.61
N SER A 97 2.31 21.42 -9.71
CA SER A 97 2.12 20.03 -9.29
C SER A 97 1.25 19.22 -10.25
N ASN A 98 0.37 19.88 -11.01
CA ASN A 98 -0.52 19.22 -11.97
C ASN A 98 -0.03 19.49 -13.41
N VAL A 99 0.97 18.73 -13.82
CA VAL A 99 1.55 18.83 -15.16
C VAL A 99 1.58 17.46 -15.81
N ARG A 100 0.99 17.39 -17.01
CA ARG A 100 1.10 16.23 -17.89
C ARG A 100 1.95 16.63 -19.08
N ALA A 101 3.16 16.10 -19.15
CA ALA A 101 4.10 16.41 -20.21
C ALA A 101 4.50 15.13 -20.95
N ALA A 102 4.17 15.08 -22.24
CA ALA A 102 4.68 14.06 -23.13
C ALA A 102 5.88 14.59 -23.90
N LYS A 103 6.89 13.74 -24.04
CA LYS A 103 8.13 14.00 -24.72
C LYS A 103 8.32 13.01 -25.84
N CYS A 104 9.03 13.45 -26.87
CA CYS A 104 9.44 12.64 -27.99
C CYS A 104 10.86 13.04 -28.35
N GLN A 105 11.63 12.08 -28.87
CA GLN A 105 13.05 12.26 -29.16
C GLN A 105 13.39 11.81 -30.56
N ASN A 106 14.34 12.50 -31.19
CA ASN A 106 14.93 12.20 -32.50
C ASN A 106 14.01 12.43 -33.71
N GLU A 107 12.73 12.76 -33.51
CA GLU A 107 11.76 13.07 -34.56
C GLU A 107 11.36 14.54 -34.53
N HIS A 108 11.45 15.25 -35.66
CA HIS A 108 11.09 16.66 -35.70
C HIS A 108 9.57 16.84 -35.59
N LEU A 109 9.14 17.91 -34.93
CA LEU A 109 7.72 18.32 -34.88
C LEU A 109 6.80 17.24 -34.29
N CYS A 110 7.35 16.35 -33.46
CA CYS A 110 6.65 15.22 -32.86
C CYS A 110 5.77 15.60 -31.66
N ASN A 111 6.03 16.75 -31.03
CA ASN A 111 5.34 17.21 -29.83
C ASN A 111 3.95 17.78 -30.13
N THR A 112 3.03 16.90 -30.52
CA THR A 112 1.64 17.23 -30.86
C THR A 112 0.69 16.88 -29.72
N LYS A 113 -0.57 17.35 -29.80
CA LYS A 113 -1.61 16.89 -28.88
C LYS A 113 -1.80 15.37 -28.95
N LYS A 114 -1.68 14.79 -30.14
CA LYS A 114 -1.75 13.34 -30.36
C LYS A 114 -0.70 12.58 -29.54
N LEU A 115 0.54 13.09 -29.48
CA LEU A 115 1.59 12.51 -28.63
C LEU A 115 1.15 12.45 -27.16
N LEU A 116 0.56 13.53 -26.64
CA LEU A 116 0.05 13.56 -25.28
C LEU A 116 -1.08 12.54 -25.08
N ASP A 117 -2.05 12.52 -25.99
CA ASP A 117 -3.24 11.66 -25.88
C ASP A 117 -2.88 10.16 -25.97
N GLU A 118 -1.85 9.80 -26.75
CA GLU A 118 -1.36 8.42 -26.91
C GLU A 118 -0.31 8.02 -25.87
N SER A 119 0.21 8.96 -25.09
CA SER A 119 1.22 8.68 -24.06
C SER A 119 0.62 8.01 -22.82
N LEU A 120 1.36 7.06 -22.26
CA LEU A 120 1.06 6.49 -20.95
C LEU A 120 1.59 7.41 -19.85
N PHE A 121 0.71 7.81 -18.94
CA PHE A 121 1.04 8.58 -17.74
C PHE A 121 0.85 7.75 -16.49
N CYS A 122 1.87 7.72 -15.64
CA CYS A 122 1.84 7.00 -14.38
C CYS A 122 1.97 7.99 -13.21
N LEU A 123 1.42 7.60 -12.06
CA LEU A 123 1.72 8.26 -10.81
C LEU A 123 3.19 7.99 -10.47
N ASN A 124 3.88 9.03 -10.02
CA ASN A 124 5.28 8.96 -9.62
C ASN A 124 5.40 9.44 -8.17
N LYS A 125 5.75 8.48 -7.31
CA LYS A 125 5.97 8.68 -5.89
C LYS A 125 7.25 7.96 -5.49
N GLY A 126 8.23 8.74 -5.02
CA GLY A 126 9.53 8.22 -4.62
C GLY A 126 9.45 7.38 -3.35
N LYS A 127 10.44 6.50 -3.17
CA LYS A 127 10.58 5.61 -1.99
C LYS A 127 10.64 6.36 -0.66
N ASP A 128 11.10 7.61 -0.64
CA ASP A 128 11.32 8.42 0.58
C ASP A 128 10.29 9.54 0.78
N GLU A 129 9.28 9.66 -0.07
CA GLU A 129 8.24 10.69 0.09
C GLU A 129 7.23 10.26 1.16
N LEU A 130 7.61 10.54 2.42
CA LEU A 130 6.84 10.33 3.66
C LEU A 130 5.51 11.09 3.70
N ASN A 131 5.29 12.06 2.82
CA ASN A 131 4.07 12.85 2.79
C ASN A 131 3.13 12.31 1.69
N GLU A 132 1.91 11.97 2.08
CA GLU A 132 0.82 11.52 1.20
C GLU A 132 0.39 12.55 0.14
N THR A 133 1.02 13.74 0.08
CA THR A 133 0.39 14.94 -0.46
C THR A 133 0.83 15.40 -1.85
N LYS A 134 1.85 14.79 -2.48
CA LYS A 134 2.22 15.15 -3.87
C LYS A 134 2.66 13.95 -4.69
N SER A 135 1.71 13.20 -5.26
CA SER A 135 2.00 12.35 -6.40
C SER A 135 2.31 13.24 -7.61
N SER A 136 3.51 13.14 -8.17
CA SER A 136 3.82 13.74 -9.47
C SER A 136 3.32 12.81 -10.59
N VAL A 137 3.16 13.34 -11.80
CA VAL A 137 2.80 12.55 -12.98
C VAL A 137 4.00 12.47 -13.90
N ILE A 138 4.30 11.28 -14.42
CA ILE A 138 5.40 11.04 -15.35
C ILE A 138 4.90 10.27 -16.58
N GLN A 139 5.46 10.60 -17.75
CA GLN A 139 5.27 9.81 -18.97
C GLN A 139 6.12 8.53 -18.90
N CYS A 140 5.53 7.40 -19.26
CA CYS A 140 6.20 6.10 -19.28
C CYS A 140 6.05 5.43 -20.64
N ASP A 141 7.00 4.55 -20.98
CA ASP A 141 7.04 3.93 -22.31
C ASP A 141 6.02 2.79 -22.46
N ASN A 142 5.80 1.99 -21.41
CA ASN A 142 5.06 0.73 -21.53
C ASN A 142 4.09 0.44 -20.38
N GLU A 143 4.56 0.51 -19.15
CA GLU A 143 3.82 0.08 -17.96
C GLU A 143 4.04 1.05 -16.80
N CYS A 144 3.04 1.13 -15.93
CA CYS A 144 3.11 1.75 -14.62
C CYS A 144 3.23 0.66 -13.57
N PHE A 145 3.98 0.90 -12.50
CA PHE A 145 4.02 0.01 -11.35
C PHE A 145 3.60 0.71 -10.05
N THR A 146 3.08 -0.08 -9.12
CA THR A 146 2.83 0.27 -7.72
C THR A 146 3.44 -0.82 -6.85
N ARG A 147 4.34 -0.45 -5.94
CA ARG A 147 5.04 -1.36 -5.03
C ARG A 147 4.81 -0.92 -3.60
N ARG A 148 4.51 -1.87 -2.72
CA ARG A 148 4.53 -1.62 -1.28
C ARG A 148 5.70 -2.32 -0.64
N TYR A 149 6.52 -1.57 0.08
CA TYR A 149 7.61 -2.12 0.87
C TYR A 149 7.10 -2.71 2.19
N MET A 150 7.92 -3.59 2.78
CA MET A 150 7.59 -4.18 4.08
C MET A 150 7.30 -3.13 5.15
N ASP A 151 8.01 -1.99 5.18
CA ASP A 151 7.76 -0.90 6.13
C ASP A 151 6.45 -0.12 5.87
N GLY A 152 5.67 -0.51 4.86
CA GLY A 152 4.41 0.10 4.47
C GLY A 152 4.55 1.22 3.44
N LYS A 153 5.77 1.64 3.11
CA LYS A 153 6.00 2.71 2.12
C LYS A 153 5.51 2.29 0.73
N LEU A 154 4.91 3.25 0.03
CA LEU A 154 4.38 3.08 -1.31
C LEU A 154 5.30 3.76 -2.31
N GLU A 155 5.71 3.02 -3.34
CA GLU A 155 6.47 3.53 -4.48
C GLU A 155 5.64 3.34 -5.76
N GLN A 156 5.64 4.35 -6.61
CA GLN A 156 4.89 4.38 -7.86
C GLN A 156 5.79 4.94 -8.95
N GLY A 157 5.77 4.36 -10.14
CA GLY A 157 6.55 4.88 -11.26
C GLY A 157 6.38 4.12 -12.57
N CYS A 158 7.34 4.31 -13.46
CA CYS A 158 7.41 3.65 -14.76
C CYS A 158 8.08 2.28 -14.66
N GLY A 159 7.60 1.35 -15.48
CA GLY A 159 8.20 0.04 -15.68
C GLY A 159 7.30 -1.07 -15.19
N ASN A 160 7.85 -2.27 -15.25
CA ASN A 160 7.23 -3.49 -14.78
C ASN A 160 7.95 -4.00 -13.53
N CYS A 161 7.29 -4.91 -12.84
CA CYS A 161 7.84 -5.58 -11.69
C CYS A 161 7.35 -7.01 -11.59
N THR A 162 8.20 -7.87 -11.05
CA THR A 162 7.96 -9.32 -10.93
C THR A 162 7.86 -9.78 -9.47
N ASP A 163 8.12 -8.90 -8.51
CA ASP A 163 7.97 -9.19 -7.10
C ASP A 163 6.49 -9.24 -6.69
N VAL A 164 6.17 -10.11 -5.74
CA VAL A 164 4.82 -10.31 -5.21
C VAL A 164 4.20 -9.04 -4.63
N ASP A 165 5.06 -8.11 -4.20
CA ASP A 165 4.70 -6.85 -3.58
C ASP A 165 4.49 -5.69 -4.56
N CYS A 166 4.54 -6.00 -5.85
CA CYS A 166 4.40 -5.03 -6.90
C CYS A 166 3.39 -5.48 -7.95
N LYS A 167 2.64 -4.50 -8.46
CA LYS A 167 1.63 -4.68 -9.49
C LYS A 167 1.90 -3.71 -10.61
N SER A 168 1.85 -4.23 -11.84
CA SER A 168 2.04 -3.46 -13.06
C SER A 168 0.74 -3.33 -13.84
N CYS A 169 0.57 -2.23 -14.57
CA CYS A 169 -0.63 -1.96 -15.36
C CYS A 169 -0.32 -1.01 -16.55
N LYS A 170 -1.21 -0.97 -17.54
CA LYS A 170 -0.97 -0.35 -18.87
C LYS A 170 -1.88 0.83 -19.21
N ILE A 171 -2.61 1.36 -18.23
CA ILE A 171 -3.61 2.41 -18.44
C ILE A 171 -3.17 3.67 -17.71
N ASN A 172 -3.52 4.85 -18.22
CA ASN A 172 -3.21 6.12 -17.56
C ASN A 172 -3.64 6.12 -16.10
N PHE A 173 -2.72 6.51 -15.22
CA PHE A 173 -2.90 6.64 -13.77
C PHE A 173 -3.35 5.35 -13.07
N CYS A 174 -3.10 4.19 -13.67
CA CYS A 174 -3.56 2.91 -13.15
C CYS A 174 -2.78 2.44 -11.90
N ASN A 175 -1.58 2.95 -11.66
CA ASN A 175 -0.75 2.48 -10.55
C ASN A 175 -1.14 3.12 -9.22
N THR A 176 -2.44 3.16 -8.90
CA THR A 176 -2.96 3.71 -7.65
C THR A 176 -2.58 2.84 -6.44
N LYS A 177 -2.84 3.32 -5.23
CA LYS A 177 -2.56 2.57 -3.99
C LYS A 177 -3.42 1.30 -3.87
N GLU A 178 -4.62 1.33 -4.46
CA GLU A 178 -5.64 0.27 -4.38
C GLU A 178 -5.31 -0.93 -5.26
N ILE A 179 -4.54 -0.74 -6.34
CA ILE A 179 -4.09 -1.84 -7.21
C ILE A 179 -2.88 -2.56 -6.61
N GLY A 180 -2.20 -1.94 -5.65
CA GLY A 180 -1.08 -2.55 -4.94
C GLY A 180 -1.47 -3.64 -3.96
N VAL A 181 -0.45 -4.15 -3.27
CA VAL A 181 -0.63 -5.09 -2.17
C VAL A 181 -0.60 -4.38 -0.81
N LYS A 182 -0.94 -5.12 0.23
CA LYS A 182 -0.59 -4.81 1.61
C LYS A 182 0.00 -6.04 2.29
N HIS A 183 0.54 -5.81 3.48
CA HIS A 183 1.13 -6.87 4.30
C HIS A 183 0.31 -7.09 5.56
N CYS A 184 0.20 -8.34 5.97
CA CYS A 184 -0.34 -8.75 7.25
C CYS A 184 0.76 -9.41 8.09
N TRP A 185 0.70 -9.27 9.41
CA TRP A 185 1.59 -10.00 10.32
C TRP A 185 1.31 -11.50 10.28
N THR A 186 2.37 -12.29 10.49
CA THR A 186 2.30 -13.73 10.75
C THR A 186 2.88 -14.02 12.16
N ASN A 187 2.72 -15.26 12.64
CA ASN A 187 3.12 -15.66 14.00
C ASN A 187 4.62 -15.46 14.30
N ASN A 188 5.48 -15.53 13.27
CA ASN A 188 6.93 -15.47 13.45
C ASN A 188 7.50 -14.04 13.38
N GLY A 189 6.63 -13.02 13.42
CA GLY A 189 7.02 -11.62 13.20
C GLY A 189 7.38 -11.30 11.74
N SER A 190 7.20 -12.25 10.82
CA SER A 190 7.27 -12.02 9.38
C SER A 190 5.93 -11.48 8.85
N THR A 191 5.86 -11.28 7.54
CA THR A 191 4.64 -10.82 6.89
C THR A 191 4.27 -11.67 5.69
N CYS A 192 2.97 -11.79 5.42
CA CYS A 192 2.44 -12.27 4.15
C CYS A 192 1.89 -11.09 3.34
N SER A 193 1.93 -11.22 2.02
CA SER A 193 1.42 -10.21 1.07
C SER A 193 0.03 -10.60 0.60
N THR A 194 -0.87 -9.63 0.49
CA THR A 194 -2.25 -9.83 0.01
C THR A 194 -2.78 -8.60 -0.72
N GLY A 195 -3.88 -8.73 -1.45
CA GLY A 195 -4.50 -7.61 -2.16
C GLY A 195 -4.89 -6.47 -1.22
N TYR A 196 -4.93 -5.23 -1.72
CA TYR A 196 -5.24 -4.05 -0.89
C TYR A 196 -6.56 -4.18 -0.11
N TYR A 197 -7.60 -4.78 -0.73
CA TYR A 197 -8.90 -4.99 -0.11
C TYR A 197 -9.06 -6.34 0.63
N GLU A 198 -8.07 -7.23 0.53
CA GLU A 198 -8.14 -8.56 1.15
C GLU A 198 -7.92 -8.50 2.66
N ASN A 199 -8.47 -9.42 3.44
CA ASN A 199 -8.36 -9.32 4.89
C ASN A 199 -6.98 -9.76 5.43
N CYS A 200 -6.58 -9.15 6.54
CA CYS A 200 -5.65 -9.73 7.51
C CYS A 200 -6.48 -10.32 8.65
N PHE A 201 -6.02 -11.42 9.26
CA PHE A 201 -6.71 -12.01 10.40
C PHE A 201 -5.80 -12.12 11.63
N THR A 202 -6.42 -12.09 12.81
CA THR A 202 -5.85 -12.55 14.09
C THR A 202 -6.88 -13.41 14.79
N GLU A 203 -6.47 -14.51 15.41
CA GLU A 203 -7.33 -15.39 16.20
C GLU A 203 -6.60 -15.96 17.41
N ARG A 204 -7.35 -16.50 18.36
CA ARG A 204 -6.78 -17.26 19.50
C ARG A 204 -6.90 -18.75 19.25
N THR A 205 -5.79 -19.46 19.41
CA THR A 205 -5.78 -20.93 19.38
C THR A 205 -6.37 -21.51 20.66
N GLU A 206 -6.59 -22.83 20.67
CA GLU A 206 -6.99 -23.55 21.89
C GLU A 206 -5.91 -23.50 23.00
N THR A 207 -4.65 -23.30 22.63
CA THR A 207 -3.54 -23.05 23.56
C THR A 207 -3.48 -21.60 24.05
N ASN A 208 -4.46 -20.78 23.68
CA ASN A 208 -4.53 -19.34 23.97
C ASN A 208 -3.40 -18.51 23.31
N GLU A 209 -2.72 -19.07 22.31
CA GLU A 209 -1.72 -18.38 21.51
C GLU A 209 -2.38 -17.56 20.41
N LEU A 210 -1.68 -16.54 19.90
CA LEU A 210 -2.18 -15.75 18.79
C LEU A 210 -1.74 -16.37 17.47
N ASN A 211 -2.72 -16.66 16.61
CA ASN A 211 -2.49 -17.02 15.22
C ASN A 211 -2.87 -15.84 14.30
N LYS A 212 -2.04 -15.55 13.30
CA LYS A 212 -2.12 -14.35 12.45
C LYS A 212 -1.77 -14.71 11.01
N GLY A 213 -2.41 -14.03 10.07
CA GLY A 213 -2.03 -14.16 8.66
C GLY A 213 -2.90 -13.35 7.71
N CYS A 214 -2.81 -13.73 6.43
CA CYS A 214 -3.59 -13.18 5.34
C CYS A 214 -4.85 -14.03 5.13
N GLY A 215 -5.95 -13.38 4.78
CA GLY A 215 -7.21 -14.03 4.48
C GLY A 215 -8.30 -13.75 5.53
N ASN A 216 -9.34 -14.58 5.46
CA ASN A 216 -10.54 -14.43 6.27
C ASN A 216 -10.52 -15.33 7.50
N CYS A 217 -11.39 -14.99 8.44
CA CYS A 217 -11.59 -15.79 9.63
C CYS A 217 -12.27 -17.13 9.34
N THR A 218 -11.74 -18.18 9.95
CA THR A 218 -12.30 -19.54 9.91
C THR A 218 -12.80 -20.00 11.28
N SER A 219 -12.48 -19.26 12.35
CA SER A 219 -12.89 -19.59 13.72
C SER A 219 -13.73 -18.46 14.36
N PRO A 220 -14.57 -18.76 15.37
CA PRO A 220 -15.31 -17.76 16.13
C PRO A 220 -14.43 -16.81 16.95
N THR A 221 -13.17 -17.18 17.20
CA THR A 221 -12.21 -16.38 17.97
C THR A 221 -11.39 -15.43 17.09
N CYS A 222 -11.71 -15.42 15.79
CA CYS A 222 -10.97 -14.69 14.80
C CYS A 222 -11.60 -13.33 14.52
N LYS A 223 -10.76 -12.31 14.34
CA LYS A 223 -11.17 -11.00 13.82
C LYS A 223 -10.34 -10.67 12.57
N THR A 224 -11.00 -10.07 11.59
CA THR A 224 -10.36 -9.54 10.39
C THR A 224 -10.16 -8.03 10.45
N CYS A 225 -9.22 -7.53 9.67
CA CYS A 225 -9.01 -6.11 9.45
C CYS A 225 -8.41 -5.87 8.05
N THR A 226 -8.58 -4.66 7.51
CA THR A 226 -8.17 -4.33 6.12
C THR A 226 -7.00 -3.35 6.05
N GLY A 227 -6.47 -2.86 7.17
CA GLY A 227 -5.29 -2.00 7.16
C GLY A 227 -3.98 -2.76 6.85
N HIS A 228 -2.94 -2.03 6.45
CA HIS A 228 -1.59 -2.59 6.40
C HIS A 228 -1.16 -2.96 7.83
N ARG A 229 -0.77 -4.22 8.06
CA ARG A 229 -0.27 -4.73 9.35
C ARG A 229 -1.20 -4.46 10.54
N CYS A 230 -2.51 -4.37 10.28
CA CYS A 230 -3.52 -4.08 11.29
C CYS A 230 -3.73 -5.24 12.29
N ASN A 231 -3.27 -6.44 11.95
CA ASN A 231 -3.45 -7.67 12.72
C ASN A 231 -2.28 -7.88 13.71
N ASP A 232 -1.85 -6.82 14.41
CA ASP A 232 -0.70 -6.86 15.32
C ASP A 232 -0.95 -7.72 16.58
N GLY A 233 -2.22 -8.03 16.87
CA GLY A 233 -2.66 -8.81 18.03
C GLY A 233 -2.51 -8.10 19.37
N LYS A 234 -2.18 -6.80 19.36
CA LYS A 234 -2.12 -6.01 20.59
C LYS A 234 -3.55 -5.81 21.10
N ASN A 235 -3.76 -6.07 22.39
CA ASN A 235 -5.08 -6.02 23.03
C ASN A 235 -6.11 -6.99 22.41
N PHE A 236 -5.66 -8.09 21.78
CA PHE A 236 -6.57 -9.09 21.25
C PHE A 236 -7.24 -9.88 22.40
N PRO A 237 -8.58 -10.05 22.38
CA PRO A 237 -9.32 -10.62 23.50
C PRO A 237 -8.90 -12.06 23.82
N TYR A 238 -9.15 -12.45 25.05
CA TYR A 238 -9.16 -13.82 25.53
C TYR A 238 -10.58 -14.38 25.50
N TYR A 239 -10.74 -15.69 25.69
CA TYR A 239 -12.03 -16.34 25.51
C TYR A 239 -12.32 -17.35 26.63
N CYS A 240 -13.35 -17.05 27.42
CA CYS A 240 -13.93 -17.94 28.42
C CYS A 240 -15.27 -18.53 27.91
N LEU A 241 -15.76 -19.58 28.57
CA LEU A 241 -17.14 -20.03 28.39
C LEU A 241 -18.10 -19.07 29.12
N ASN A 242 -19.24 -18.82 28.49
CA ASN A 242 -20.37 -18.16 29.10
C ASN A 242 -21.16 -19.14 29.99
N SER A 243 -22.12 -18.66 30.79
CA SER A 243 -22.93 -19.49 31.71
C SER A 243 -23.76 -20.58 31.02
N ASP A 244 -23.96 -20.52 29.69
CA ASP A 244 -24.59 -21.61 28.93
C ASP A 244 -23.64 -22.80 28.66
N GLY A 245 -22.37 -22.69 29.07
CA GLY A 245 -21.33 -23.71 28.93
C GLY A 245 -20.86 -23.97 27.49
N THR A 246 -21.36 -23.23 26.50
CA THR A 246 -21.09 -23.49 25.08
C THR A 246 -20.70 -22.24 24.30
N SER A 247 -21.32 -21.10 24.59
CA SER A 247 -21.00 -19.82 23.97
C SER A 247 -19.69 -19.25 24.50
N LEU A 248 -19.02 -18.49 23.63
CA LEU A 248 -17.77 -17.81 23.95
C LEU A 248 -18.03 -16.40 24.47
N LEU A 249 -17.32 -16.03 25.53
CA LEU A 249 -17.29 -14.68 26.08
C LEU A 249 -15.91 -14.06 25.83
N GLU A 250 -15.88 -12.86 25.23
CA GLU A 250 -14.64 -12.09 25.04
C GLU A 250 -14.20 -11.43 26.34
N CYS A 251 -12.94 -11.67 26.72
CA CYS A 251 -12.35 -11.20 27.98
C CYS A 251 -11.11 -10.35 27.72
N SER A 252 -10.86 -9.37 28.60
CA SER A 252 -9.66 -8.53 28.52
C SER A 252 -8.40 -9.21 29.06
N ASN A 253 -8.56 -10.27 29.86
CA ASN A 253 -7.50 -11.04 30.51
C ASN A 253 -7.79 -12.55 30.35
N PRO A 254 -6.78 -13.43 30.53
CA PRO A 254 -6.95 -14.87 30.32
C PRO A 254 -7.68 -15.59 31.47
N GLU A 255 -8.00 -14.90 32.56
CA GLU A 255 -8.63 -15.47 33.74
C GLU A 255 -10.11 -15.73 33.46
N CYS A 256 -10.56 -16.92 33.83
CA CYS A 256 -11.95 -17.34 33.75
C CYS A 256 -12.37 -17.96 35.09
N TYR A 257 -13.67 -17.90 35.38
CA TYR A 257 -14.25 -18.58 36.53
C TYR A 257 -15.46 -19.43 36.14
N ILE A 258 -15.75 -20.43 36.98
CA ILE A 258 -17.02 -21.15 37.02
C ILE A 258 -17.43 -21.41 38.47
N ASP A 259 -18.68 -21.13 38.82
CA ASP A 259 -19.23 -21.37 40.15
C ASP A 259 -20.12 -22.63 40.20
N LYS A 260 -20.51 -23.01 41.41
CA LYS A 260 -21.33 -24.20 41.68
C LYS A 260 -22.73 -24.14 41.10
N ASP A 261 -23.24 -22.94 40.83
CA ASP A 261 -24.52 -22.73 40.15
C ASP A 261 -24.36 -22.73 38.62
N LEU A 262 -23.16 -23.06 38.13
CA LEU A 262 -22.76 -23.09 36.72
C LEU A 262 -22.76 -21.70 36.05
N ASN A 263 -22.69 -20.62 36.83
CA ASN A 263 -22.37 -19.32 36.24
C ASN A 263 -20.89 -19.29 35.89
N ALA A 264 -20.59 -18.82 34.68
CA ALA A 264 -19.25 -18.85 34.14
C ALA A 264 -18.96 -17.54 33.39
N GLY A 265 -17.73 -17.05 33.47
CA GLY A 265 -17.36 -15.80 32.82
C GLY A 265 -15.90 -15.41 32.96
N CYS A 266 -15.61 -14.15 32.64
CA CYS A 266 -14.27 -13.56 32.71
C CYS A 266 -13.88 -13.20 34.15
N GLY A 267 -12.57 -13.20 34.41
CA GLY A 267 -11.98 -12.82 35.69
C GLY A 267 -11.95 -13.99 36.68
N THR A 268 -11.72 -13.65 37.95
CA THR A 268 -11.59 -14.63 39.04
C THR A 268 -12.81 -14.62 39.95
N CYS A 269 -13.01 -15.71 40.69
CA CYS A 269 -14.04 -15.86 41.70
C CYS A 269 -13.93 -14.76 42.77
N ASP A 270 -12.72 -14.41 43.20
CA ASP A 270 -12.47 -13.33 44.17
C ASP A 270 -12.78 -11.96 43.57
N GLY A 271 -12.33 -11.72 42.34
CA GLY A 271 -12.58 -10.46 41.62
C GLY A 271 -14.08 -10.19 41.42
N ASN A 272 -14.86 -11.25 41.20
CA ASN A 272 -16.31 -11.19 41.02
C ASN A 272 -17.10 -11.30 42.35
N LYS A 273 -16.42 -11.42 43.50
CA LYS A 273 -17.03 -11.52 44.85
C LYS A 273 -18.01 -12.71 44.98
N ILE A 274 -17.65 -13.85 44.42
CA ILE A 274 -18.47 -15.07 44.44
C ILE A 274 -18.26 -15.79 45.78
N ASN A 275 -19.35 -15.87 46.56
CA ASN A 275 -19.37 -16.42 47.93
C ASN A 275 -19.76 -17.91 47.99
N ILE A 276 -20.00 -18.55 46.85
CA ILE A 276 -20.23 -19.98 46.75
C ILE A 276 -18.97 -20.66 46.19
N SER A 277 -18.95 -22.00 46.24
CA SER A 277 -17.91 -22.83 45.62
C SER A 277 -17.66 -22.41 44.18
N CYS A 278 -16.42 -22.03 43.87
CA CYS A 278 -16.02 -21.50 42.57
C CYS A 278 -14.57 -21.82 42.27
N VAL A 279 -14.25 -22.02 41.00
CA VAL A 279 -12.91 -22.38 40.50
C VAL A 279 -12.41 -21.32 39.52
N ASP A 280 -11.19 -20.87 39.75
CA ASP A 280 -10.43 -20.04 38.82
C ASP A 280 -9.64 -20.92 37.84
N CYS A 281 -9.50 -20.45 36.61
CA CYS A 281 -8.60 -21.03 35.64
C CYS A 281 -8.10 -19.97 34.65
N SER A 282 -7.01 -20.28 33.97
CA SER A 282 -6.43 -19.43 32.94
C SER A 282 -6.28 -20.21 31.64
N GLY A 283 -6.79 -19.65 30.54
CA GLY A 283 -6.69 -20.27 29.21
C GLY A 283 -8.01 -20.38 28.48
N PHE A 284 -7.94 -20.91 27.25
CA PHE A 284 -9.09 -20.97 26.34
C PHE A 284 -10.18 -21.91 26.89
N LYS A 285 -11.39 -21.38 27.11
CA LYS A 285 -12.57 -22.16 27.55
C LYS A 285 -12.30 -23.04 28.78
N CYS A 286 -11.38 -22.64 29.65
CA CYS A 286 -10.93 -23.51 30.74
C CYS A 286 -12.00 -23.72 31.83
N ASN A 287 -12.96 -22.79 31.92
CA ASN A 287 -14.02 -22.74 32.93
C ASN A 287 -15.21 -23.64 32.56
N SER A 288 -14.91 -24.90 32.23
CA SER A 288 -15.92 -25.91 31.91
C SER A 288 -16.50 -26.55 33.17
N ARG A 289 -17.66 -27.21 33.04
CA ARG A 289 -18.25 -27.99 34.13
C ARG A 289 -17.29 -29.07 34.66
N ASN A 290 -16.54 -29.74 33.80
CA ASN A 290 -15.55 -30.73 34.21
C ASN A 290 -14.48 -30.10 35.12
N LYS A 291 -14.10 -28.85 34.86
CA LYS A 291 -13.14 -28.12 35.70
C LYS A 291 -13.64 -27.96 37.13
N LEU A 292 -14.94 -27.69 37.31
CA LEU A 292 -15.58 -27.62 38.61
C LEU A 292 -15.59 -29.00 39.30
N GLU A 293 -16.00 -30.05 38.59
CA GLU A 293 -16.16 -31.42 39.12
C GLU A 293 -14.82 -32.10 39.49
N GLU A 294 -13.71 -31.70 38.86
CA GLU A 294 -12.36 -32.20 39.18
C GLU A 294 -11.78 -31.66 40.49
N ASN A 295 -12.40 -30.64 41.09
CA ASN A 295 -11.94 -29.98 42.31
C ASN A 295 -12.71 -30.45 43.54
N VAL A 296 -12.04 -30.42 44.70
CA VAL A 296 -12.62 -30.79 46.00
C VAL A 296 -12.86 -29.53 46.80
N PHE A 297 -14.07 -29.36 47.34
CA PHE A 297 -14.43 -28.28 48.26
C PHE A 297 -14.61 -28.84 49.67
N CYS A 298 -14.03 -28.18 50.66
CA CYS A 298 -14.03 -28.60 52.06
C CYS A 298 -15.13 -27.85 52.81
N TYR A 299 -15.74 -28.47 53.81
CA TYR A 299 -16.56 -27.71 54.77
C TYR A 299 -15.67 -26.86 55.67
N GLU A 300 -16.04 -25.60 55.85
CA GLU A 300 -15.48 -24.68 56.82
C GLU A 300 -16.43 -24.58 58.02
N ARG A 301 -15.87 -24.65 59.23
CA ARG A 301 -16.63 -24.53 60.48
C ARG A 301 -16.23 -23.25 61.21
N GLU A 302 -17.20 -22.40 61.49
CA GLU A 302 -16.99 -21.19 62.32
C GLU A 302 -17.01 -21.55 63.82
N GLU A 303 -16.49 -20.67 64.68
CA GLU A 303 -16.42 -20.85 66.15
C GLU A 303 -17.79 -21.13 66.80
N ASN A 304 -18.89 -20.73 66.15
CA ASN A 304 -20.27 -21.01 66.57
C ASN A 304 -20.75 -22.44 66.26
N GLY A 305 -19.89 -23.27 65.67
CA GLY A 305 -20.16 -24.66 65.34
C GLY A 305 -20.92 -24.88 64.03
N LYS A 306 -21.31 -23.83 63.29
CA LYS A 306 -21.99 -23.95 62.00
C LYS A 306 -20.99 -24.30 60.89
N GLU A 307 -21.35 -25.30 60.11
CA GLU A 307 -20.62 -25.72 58.92
C GLU A 307 -21.19 -25.04 57.68
N ARG A 308 -20.32 -24.58 56.80
CA ARG A 308 -20.65 -24.11 55.45
C ARG A 308 -19.67 -24.72 54.47
N GLU A 309 -20.08 -24.95 53.24
CA GLU A 309 -19.13 -25.34 52.19
C GLU A 309 -18.16 -24.18 51.93
N GLY A 310 -16.87 -24.48 51.85
CA GLY A 310 -15.84 -23.50 51.52
C GLY A 310 -15.98 -23.03 50.07
N SER A 311 -15.73 -21.74 49.84
CA SER A 311 -15.96 -21.12 48.53
C SER A 311 -14.87 -21.44 47.49
N ARG A 312 -13.76 -22.06 47.91
CA ARG A 312 -12.58 -22.32 47.06
C ARG A 312 -12.13 -23.78 47.13
N PRO A 313 -11.48 -24.32 46.08
CA PRO A 313 -10.94 -25.66 46.09
C PRO A 313 -9.89 -25.86 47.18
N CYS A 314 -9.87 -27.03 47.79
CA CYS A 314 -8.87 -27.38 48.77
C CYS A 314 -7.51 -27.62 48.09
N VAL A 315 -6.48 -27.00 48.64
CA VAL A 315 -5.09 -27.25 48.25
C VAL A 315 -4.82 -28.75 48.43
N GLU A 316 -4.19 -29.39 47.44
CA GLU A 316 -3.91 -30.85 47.42
C GLU A 316 -5.15 -31.77 47.45
N LYS A 317 -6.35 -31.24 47.15
CA LYS A 317 -7.61 -32.02 47.11
C LYS A 317 -7.91 -32.79 48.40
N THR A 318 -7.41 -32.30 49.54
CA THR A 318 -7.53 -32.98 50.83
C THR A 318 -8.30 -32.10 51.82
N CYS A 319 -9.29 -32.68 52.50
CA CYS A 319 -9.98 -32.05 53.62
C CYS A 319 -9.42 -32.60 54.93
N PHE A 320 -9.23 -31.75 55.94
CA PHE A 320 -8.85 -32.20 57.28
C PHE A 320 -9.83 -31.65 58.32
N ILE A 321 -9.96 -32.39 59.43
CA ILE A 321 -10.66 -31.95 60.63
C ILE A 321 -9.61 -31.88 61.73
N SER A 322 -9.44 -30.71 62.33
CA SER A 322 -8.61 -30.50 63.51
C SER A 322 -9.51 -30.15 64.69
N GLY A 323 -9.32 -30.81 65.83
CA GLY A 323 -10.07 -30.53 67.04
C GLY A 323 -9.14 -30.46 68.25
N ASP A 324 -9.28 -29.42 69.06
CA ASP A 324 -8.60 -29.30 70.34
C ASP A 324 -9.27 -30.21 71.38
N LEU A 325 -8.62 -31.32 71.72
CA LEU A 325 -9.09 -32.27 72.73
C LEU A 325 -8.86 -31.79 74.18
N LEU A 326 -8.32 -30.57 74.39
CA LEU A 326 -7.89 -30.07 75.70
C LEU A 326 -8.93 -29.23 76.47
N ASN A 327 -10.10 -28.94 75.88
CA ASN A 327 -11.19 -28.20 76.54
C ASN A 327 -12.52 -28.98 76.55
N GLY A 328 -12.47 -30.30 76.75
CA GLY A 328 -13.67 -31.11 76.97
C GLY A 328 -14.09 -31.14 78.44
N ASN A 329 -15.12 -30.36 78.79
CA ASN A 329 -15.98 -30.60 79.96
C ASN A 329 -17.24 -31.33 79.49
#